data_AF-A0A1D2QDD7-F1
#
_entry.id   AF-A0A1D2QDD7-F1
#
_cell.length_a   1.000
_cell.length_b   1.000
_cell.length_c   1.000
_cell.angle_alpha   90.00
_cell.angle_beta   90.00
_cell.angle_gamma   90.00
#
_symmetry.space_group_name_H-M   'P 1'
#
loop_
_entity.id
_entity.type
_entity.pdbx_description
1 polymer ?
#
loop_
_entity_poly.entity_id
_entity_poly.type
_entity_poly.pdbx_seq_one_letter_code
_entity_poly.pdbx_strand_id
1 'polypeptide(L)'
;MCSGADIEISFAIDADTVSLRPIGDYRVEDIEGPTVFVGGAMYRSPPLSEMDVDEVRDALQQLTNNSDFQSIIDNCPTNTPLVYDDIDYLTRHLPTSALEKCQTLSEETPFENELLLLVAYVERQNALIGHSDNVLEYYLEQRDEVKEQLQAGSDLNGQLERSFFSYLLLASALIEELTTETVLNELFREEVRLNSISEFVQSVGHAKRLEILSDIQILESGRYGELVEVKDRRNSLVHDAQQRAGLGDLGSRREIARILEKTDRCADILLTVSGKNIESIIAKRGCDEYINHAQGEAIADTRATWERENPEKLATLEDCERAAIEDFRWDVKESTAESFDITEGFEFSGFDDEGLYAILMAFMRDASTAFIDRIDADANESNLDRFDFAVLLLLCAGHEYTEIARWVKTDEKYIQRKENVIAWRASAFEKELVDEIPEPDNPVWPH
;
A
#
# COMPACT_ATOMS: atom_id res chain seq x y z
N MET A 1 -45.95 11.02 -8.34
CA MET A 1 -44.73 11.63 -7.79
C MET A 1 -44.22 10.69 -6.72
N CYS A 2 -43.42 9.70 -7.12
CA CYS A 2 -42.74 8.83 -6.16
C CYS A 2 -41.50 9.58 -5.71
N SER A 3 -41.42 9.89 -4.41
CA SER A 3 -40.21 10.40 -3.78
C SER A 3 -39.08 9.41 -4.07
N GLY A 4 -38.01 9.86 -4.72
CA GLY A 4 -36.74 9.13 -4.75
C GLY A 4 -36.34 8.91 -3.30
N ALA A 5 -36.42 7.66 -2.83
CA ALA A 5 -35.72 7.28 -1.62
C ALA A 5 -34.24 7.33 -1.99
N ASP A 6 -33.50 8.25 -1.39
CA ASP A 6 -32.06 8.35 -1.53
C ASP A 6 -31.47 6.95 -1.29
N ILE A 7 -30.82 6.41 -2.32
CA ILE A 7 -30.12 5.14 -2.19
C ILE A 7 -28.82 5.48 -1.46
N GLU A 8 -28.81 5.20 -0.17
CA GLU A 8 -27.59 5.25 0.64
C GLU A 8 -26.73 4.05 0.23
N ILE A 9 -25.51 4.34 -0.24
CA ILE A 9 -24.52 3.35 -0.65
C ILE A 9 -23.33 3.50 0.27
N SER A 10 -22.98 2.44 0.98
CA SER A 10 -21.84 2.40 1.89
C SER A 10 -20.72 1.55 1.30
N PHE A 11 -19.63 2.21 0.88
CA PHE A 11 -18.40 1.52 0.51
C PHE A 11 -17.59 1.15 1.74
N ALA A 12 -16.88 0.03 1.64
CA ALA A 12 -15.93 -0.45 2.63
C ALA A 12 -14.55 0.18 2.39
N ILE A 13 -14.16 0.39 1.13
CA ILE A 13 -12.90 1.03 0.78
C ILE A 13 -13.05 2.53 0.92
N ASP A 14 -12.26 3.13 1.80
CA ASP A 14 -12.06 4.57 1.86
C ASP A 14 -10.92 4.95 0.90
N ALA A 15 -11.26 5.63 -0.19
CA ALA A 15 -10.31 5.93 -1.29
C ALA A 15 -9.12 6.76 -0.81
N ASP A 16 -9.33 7.63 0.18
CA ASP A 16 -8.31 8.51 0.73
C ASP A 16 -7.29 7.75 1.61
N THR A 17 -7.56 6.48 1.90
CA THR A 17 -6.73 5.63 2.78
C THR A 17 -5.96 4.54 2.05
N VAL A 18 -6.11 4.47 0.72
CA VAL A 18 -5.43 3.48 -0.11
C VAL A 18 -4.11 4.06 -0.59
N SER A 19 -3.00 3.35 -0.32
CA SER A 19 -1.70 3.72 -0.87
C SER A 19 -1.59 3.24 -2.32
N LEU A 20 -1.38 4.21 -3.22
CA LEU A 20 -1.02 4.01 -4.62
C LEU A 20 0.48 4.27 -4.85
N ARG A 21 1.27 4.31 -3.78
CA ARG A 21 2.69 4.65 -3.87
C ARG A 21 3.50 3.42 -4.26
N PRO A 22 4.48 3.56 -5.17
CA PRO A 22 5.43 2.49 -5.43
C PRO A 22 6.21 2.16 -4.14
N ILE A 23 6.55 0.89 -3.96
CA ILE A 23 7.24 0.40 -2.75
C ILE A 23 8.66 0.93 -2.65
N GLY A 24 9.32 1.10 -3.80
CA GLY A 24 10.60 1.79 -3.89
C GLY A 24 10.54 2.81 -5.00
N ASP A 25 11.21 3.94 -4.81
CA ASP A 25 11.45 4.89 -5.88
C ASP A 25 12.96 5.10 -6.04
N TYR A 26 13.37 5.37 -7.27
CA TYR A 26 14.70 5.90 -7.54
C TYR A 26 14.58 7.24 -8.22
N ARG A 27 15.33 8.22 -7.72
CA ARG A 27 15.32 9.59 -8.25
C ARG A 27 16.69 10.00 -8.71
N VAL A 28 16.72 10.81 -9.76
CA VAL A 28 17.95 11.43 -10.26
C VAL A 28 17.90 12.91 -9.94
N GLU A 29 18.87 13.38 -9.16
CA GLU A 29 19.01 14.77 -8.74
C GLU A 29 20.39 15.31 -9.11
N ASP A 30 20.51 16.64 -9.20
CA ASP A 30 21.80 17.31 -9.34
C ASP A 30 22.29 17.75 -7.96
N ILE A 31 23.23 17.00 -7.40
CA ILE A 31 23.92 17.33 -6.15
C ILE A 31 25.41 17.26 -6.44
N GLU A 32 25.94 18.37 -6.95
CA GLU A 32 27.34 18.45 -7.41
C GLU A 32 27.62 17.49 -8.59
N GLY A 33 26.63 17.31 -9.47
CA GLY A 33 26.60 16.34 -10.56
C GLY A 33 25.42 15.37 -10.45
N PRO A 34 25.08 14.63 -11.53
CA PRO A 34 23.98 13.67 -11.51
C PRO A 34 24.21 12.59 -10.46
N THR A 35 23.25 12.47 -9.56
CA THR A 35 23.26 11.50 -8.47
C THR A 35 21.99 10.68 -8.55
N VAL A 36 22.11 9.35 -8.52
CA VAL A 36 20.96 8.46 -8.46
C VAL A 36 20.75 8.05 -7.02
N PHE A 37 19.56 8.31 -6.50
CA PHE A 37 19.12 7.82 -5.21
C PHE A 37 18.27 6.58 -5.43
N VAL A 38 18.55 5.52 -4.69
CA VAL A 38 17.72 4.32 -4.65
C VAL A 38 17.40 4.05 -3.19
N GLY A 39 16.14 4.26 -2.79
CA GLY A 39 15.78 4.33 -1.36
C GLY A 39 16.60 5.42 -0.63
N GLY A 40 17.23 5.06 0.48
CA GLY A 40 18.14 5.94 1.24
C GLY A 40 19.58 6.01 0.72
N ALA A 41 19.96 5.20 -0.27
CA ALA A 41 21.34 5.10 -0.75
C ALA A 41 21.63 6.07 -1.89
N MET A 42 22.80 6.71 -1.83
CA MET A 42 23.24 7.71 -2.79
C MET A 42 24.33 7.14 -3.70
N TYR A 43 24.06 7.08 -5.00
CA TYR A 43 24.97 6.56 -6.01
C TYR A 43 25.55 7.67 -6.87
N ARG A 44 26.87 7.82 -6.77
CA ARG A 44 27.69 8.64 -7.66
C ARG A 44 28.70 7.74 -8.33
N SER A 45 28.64 7.62 -9.66
CA SER A 45 29.67 6.94 -10.43
C SER A 45 30.42 7.93 -11.33
N PRO A 46 31.71 7.71 -11.62
CA PRO A 46 32.46 8.55 -12.55
C PRO A 46 31.81 8.67 -13.94
N PRO A 47 31.25 7.60 -14.54
CA PRO A 47 30.51 7.71 -15.79
C PRO A 47 29.31 8.66 -15.72
N LEU A 48 28.57 8.67 -14.61
CA LEU A 48 27.40 9.55 -14.42
C LEU A 48 27.80 11.03 -14.27
N SER A 49 28.98 11.30 -13.72
CA SER A 49 29.48 12.68 -13.53
C SER A 49 29.79 13.44 -14.83
N GLU A 50 29.87 12.72 -15.95
CA GLU A 50 30.10 13.29 -17.29
C GLU A 50 28.79 13.53 -18.08
N MET A 51 27.64 13.14 -17.51
CA MET A 51 26.32 13.24 -18.13
C MET A 51 25.51 14.39 -17.52
N ASP A 52 24.46 14.83 -18.20
CA ASP A 52 23.42 15.67 -17.61
C ASP A 52 22.34 14.80 -16.92
N VAL A 53 21.61 15.37 -15.95
CA VAL A 53 20.54 14.64 -15.20
C VAL A 53 19.51 14.01 -16.14
N ASP A 54 19.13 14.71 -17.20
CA ASP A 54 18.15 14.20 -18.17
C ASP A 54 18.72 13.05 -19.01
N GLU A 55 20.02 13.05 -19.32
CA GLU A 55 20.67 11.94 -20.02
C GLU A 55 20.74 10.68 -19.14
N VAL A 56 20.96 10.86 -17.82
CA VAL A 56 20.93 9.76 -16.86
C VAL A 56 19.51 9.17 -16.75
N ARG A 57 18.49 10.02 -16.70
CA ARG A 57 17.07 9.57 -16.71
C ARG A 57 16.72 8.81 -17.99
N ASP A 58 17.11 9.34 -19.14
CA ASP A 58 16.90 8.68 -20.44
C ASP A 58 17.61 7.33 -20.51
N ALA A 59 18.84 7.23 -19.98
CA ALA A 59 19.59 5.99 -19.92
C ALA A 59 18.92 4.94 -18.99
N LEU A 60 18.40 5.36 -17.84
CA LEU A 60 17.62 4.48 -16.95
C LEU A 60 16.34 4.01 -17.64
N GLN A 61 15.64 4.90 -18.35
CA GLN A 61 14.42 4.54 -19.08
C GLN A 61 14.69 3.58 -20.26
N GLN A 62 15.83 3.73 -20.94
CA GLN A 62 16.28 2.77 -21.96
C GLN A 62 16.63 1.41 -21.35
N LEU A 63 17.25 1.41 -20.16
CA LEU A 63 17.58 0.20 -19.42
C LEU A 63 16.31 -0.59 -19.06
N THR A 64 15.23 0.07 -18.62
CA THR A 64 13.95 -0.60 -18.33
C THR A 64 13.37 -1.33 -19.55
N ASN A 65 13.69 -0.89 -20.78
CA ASN A 65 13.24 -1.55 -22.01
C ASN A 65 14.17 -2.67 -22.50
N ASN A 66 15.30 -2.91 -21.82
CA ASN A 66 16.29 -3.92 -22.19
C ASN A 66 15.85 -5.32 -21.72
N SER A 67 15.85 -6.31 -22.61
CA SER A 67 15.41 -7.69 -22.30
C SER A 67 16.32 -8.40 -21.30
N ASP A 68 17.62 -8.11 -21.29
CA ASP A 68 18.54 -8.67 -20.31
C ASP A 68 18.36 -8.01 -18.94
N PHE A 69 18.03 -6.72 -18.90
CA PHE A 69 17.69 -6.05 -17.65
C PHE A 69 16.37 -6.57 -17.06
N GLN A 70 15.34 -6.74 -17.89
CA GLN A 70 14.08 -7.37 -17.49
C GLN A 70 14.31 -8.79 -16.95
N SER A 71 15.22 -9.55 -17.58
CA SER A 71 15.61 -10.85 -17.07
C SER A 71 16.33 -10.79 -15.72
N ILE A 72 17.00 -9.70 -15.35
CA ILE A 72 17.58 -9.53 -14.01
C ILE A 72 16.47 -9.21 -13.01
N ILE A 73 15.59 -8.25 -13.34
CA ILE A 73 14.39 -7.88 -12.56
C ILE A 73 13.59 -9.13 -12.18
N ASP A 74 13.29 -10.00 -13.16
CA ASP A 74 12.50 -11.22 -12.95
C ASP A 74 13.12 -12.20 -11.92
N ASN A 75 14.43 -12.14 -11.74
CA ASN A 75 15.16 -13.01 -10.82
C ASN A 75 15.42 -12.35 -9.47
N CYS A 76 15.16 -11.04 -9.32
CA CYS A 76 15.31 -10.35 -8.05
C CYS A 76 14.31 -10.87 -7.00
N PRO A 77 14.74 -10.94 -5.72
CA PRO A 77 13.84 -11.19 -4.61
C PRO A 77 12.86 -10.02 -4.43
N THR A 78 11.81 -10.23 -3.64
CA THR A 78 10.83 -9.19 -3.28
C THR A 78 11.18 -8.47 -1.99
N ASN A 79 12.00 -9.10 -1.16
CA ASN A 79 12.61 -8.52 0.03
C ASN A 79 14.01 -9.11 0.25
N THR A 80 14.88 -8.32 0.85
CA THR A 80 16.23 -8.66 1.30
C THR A 80 16.19 -8.68 2.83
N PRO A 81 16.69 -9.72 3.50
CA PRO A 81 16.82 -9.68 4.95
C PRO A 81 17.78 -8.56 5.34
N LEU A 82 17.37 -7.59 6.18
CA LEU A 82 18.22 -6.47 6.64
C LEU A 82 19.57 -6.86 7.30
N VAL A 83 19.77 -8.15 7.62
CA VAL A 83 21.08 -8.68 8.06
C VAL A 83 22.13 -8.63 6.94
N TYR A 84 21.65 -8.58 5.70
CA TYR A 84 22.47 -8.42 4.51
C TYR A 84 22.29 -7.00 3.97
N ASP A 85 23.39 -6.40 3.56
CA ASP A 85 23.33 -5.28 2.63
C ASP A 85 22.70 -5.79 1.31
N ASP A 86 21.81 -4.99 0.71
CA ASP A 86 21.00 -5.39 -0.45
C ASP A 86 21.88 -5.90 -1.59
N ILE A 87 23.01 -5.25 -1.83
CA ILE A 87 23.96 -5.63 -2.86
C ILE A 87 24.65 -6.93 -2.51
N ASP A 88 25.09 -7.08 -1.26
CA ASP A 88 25.67 -8.33 -0.76
C ASP A 88 24.70 -9.50 -0.89
N TYR A 89 23.40 -9.27 -0.67
CA TYR A 89 22.37 -10.30 -0.85
C TYR A 89 22.16 -10.64 -2.32
N LEU A 90 21.91 -9.63 -3.15
CA LEU A 90 21.64 -9.80 -4.58
C LEU A 90 22.82 -10.49 -5.28
N THR A 91 24.05 -10.07 -4.99
CA THR A 91 25.26 -10.66 -5.59
C THR A 91 25.51 -12.11 -5.15
N ARG A 92 25.03 -12.52 -3.97
CA ARG A 92 25.16 -13.91 -3.47
C ARG A 92 24.05 -14.83 -3.94
N HIS A 93 22.83 -14.31 -4.09
CA HIS A 93 21.64 -15.14 -4.22
C HIS A 93 20.99 -15.09 -5.61
N LEU A 94 21.33 -14.11 -6.45
CA LEU A 94 20.88 -14.12 -7.83
C LEU A 94 21.51 -15.28 -8.63
N PRO A 95 20.78 -15.88 -9.58
CA PRO A 95 21.34 -16.89 -10.47
C PRO A 95 22.55 -16.36 -11.23
N THR A 96 23.55 -17.23 -11.45
CA THR A 96 24.77 -16.86 -12.19
C THR A 96 24.47 -16.25 -13.56
N SER A 97 23.43 -16.72 -14.25
CA SER A 97 22.98 -16.16 -15.53
C SER A 97 22.48 -14.72 -15.43
N ALA A 98 21.86 -14.33 -14.31
CA ALA A 98 21.44 -12.95 -14.07
C ALA A 98 22.65 -12.06 -13.75
N LEU A 99 23.60 -12.56 -12.96
CA LEU A 99 24.85 -11.85 -12.65
C LEU A 99 25.73 -11.64 -13.90
N GLU A 100 25.80 -12.61 -14.81
CA GLU A 100 26.51 -12.48 -16.09
C GLU A 100 25.87 -11.42 -17.01
N LYS A 101 24.54 -11.35 -17.02
CA LYS A 101 23.79 -10.29 -17.74
C LYS A 101 24.03 -8.92 -17.12
N CYS A 102 24.04 -8.82 -15.79
CA CYS A 102 24.37 -7.58 -15.08
C CYS A 102 25.76 -7.09 -15.47
N GLN A 103 26.75 -7.98 -15.47
CA GLN A 103 28.11 -7.67 -15.88
C GLN A 103 28.16 -7.14 -17.31
N THR A 104 27.44 -7.78 -18.24
CA THR A 104 27.37 -7.34 -19.65
C THR A 104 26.74 -5.95 -19.77
N LEU A 105 25.62 -5.72 -19.07
CA LEU A 105 24.96 -4.41 -19.06
C LEU A 105 25.84 -3.32 -18.44
N SER A 106 26.65 -3.63 -17.43
CA SER A 106 27.59 -2.66 -16.86
C SER A 106 28.71 -2.25 -17.81
N GLU A 107 29.02 -3.09 -18.80
CA GLU A 107 30.00 -2.80 -19.85
C GLU A 107 29.38 -2.03 -21.02
N GLU A 108 28.07 -2.14 -21.21
CA GLU A 108 27.31 -1.53 -22.32
C GLU A 108 26.58 -0.23 -21.93
N THR A 109 26.41 0.03 -20.63
CA THR A 109 25.66 1.17 -20.08
C THR A 109 26.55 1.99 -19.13
N PRO A 110 26.19 3.25 -18.80
CA PRO A 110 26.96 4.06 -17.85
C PRO A 110 26.78 3.63 -16.38
N PHE A 111 26.07 2.54 -16.10
CA PHE A 111 25.71 2.11 -14.77
C PHE A 111 26.62 0.99 -14.26
N GLU A 112 27.13 1.13 -13.05
CA GLU A 112 27.87 0.07 -12.39
C GLU A 112 26.93 -1.08 -11.99
N ASN A 113 27.48 -2.29 -11.84
CA ASN A 113 26.71 -3.48 -11.42
C ASN A 113 25.84 -3.22 -10.18
N GLU A 114 26.38 -2.47 -9.22
CA GLU A 114 25.68 -2.14 -7.98
C GLU A 114 24.37 -1.41 -8.25
N LEU A 115 24.45 -0.30 -8.99
CA LEU A 115 23.29 0.50 -9.35
C LEU A 115 22.30 -0.29 -10.22
N LEU A 116 22.79 -1.10 -11.17
CA LEU A 116 21.95 -1.97 -11.99
C LEU A 116 21.14 -2.96 -11.13
N LEU A 117 21.78 -3.61 -10.15
CA LEU A 117 21.12 -4.59 -9.29
C LEU A 117 20.06 -3.93 -8.38
N LEU A 118 20.34 -2.75 -7.83
CA LEU A 118 19.40 -2.04 -6.97
C LEU A 118 18.21 -1.46 -7.72
N VAL A 119 18.46 -0.86 -8.89
CA VAL A 119 17.37 -0.42 -9.76
C VAL A 119 16.53 -1.64 -10.19
N ALA A 120 17.17 -2.77 -10.55
CA ALA A 120 16.43 -3.99 -10.88
C ALA A 120 15.62 -4.54 -9.69
N TYR A 121 16.14 -4.40 -8.47
CA TYR A 121 15.44 -4.81 -7.26
C TYR A 121 14.24 -3.92 -6.95
N VAL A 122 14.38 -2.59 -7.04
CA VAL A 122 13.26 -1.64 -6.89
C VAL A 122 12.21 -1.84 -7.98
N GLU A 123 12.63 -1.98 -9.24
CA GLU A 123 11.73 -2.27 -10.36
C GLU A 123 11.01 -3.61 -10.16
N ARG A 124 11.66 -4.62 -9.55
CA ARG A 124 11.00 -5.90 -9.21
C ARG A 124 9.94 -5.72 -8.12
N GLN A 125 10.24 -4.96 -7.07
CA GLN A 125 9.28 -4.65 -6.01
C GLN A 125 8.06 -3.90 -6.58
N ASN A 126 8.31 -2.93 -7.46
CA ASN A 126 7.26 -2.15 -8.13
C ASN A 126 6.48 -2.97 -9.16
N ALA A 127 7.12 -3.87 -9.91
CA ALA A 127 6.44 -4.69 -10.91
C ALA A 127 5.47 -5.71 -10.27
N LEU A 128 5.80 -6.21 -9.08
CA LEU A 128 4.98 -7.19 -8.38
C LEU A 128 3.84 -6.57 -7.58
N ILE A 129 3.91 -5.28 -7.22
CA ILE A 129 2.93 -4.65 -6.34
C ILE A 129 2.23 -3.44 -7.00
N GLY A 130 2.81 -2.88 -8.07
CA GLY A 130 2.28 -1.72 -8.80
C GLY A 130 1.35 -2.02 -9.97
N HIS A 131 1.18 -3.30 -10.36
CA HIS A 131 0.23 -3.65 -11.43
C HIS A 131 -1.21 -3.36 -11.02
N SER A 132 -1.56 -3.74 -9.80
CA SER A 132 -2.86 -3.47 -9.21
C SER A 132 -3.14 -1.99 -8.94
N ASP A 133 -2.12 -1.13 -8.78
CA ASP A 133 -2.32 0.30 -8.49
C ASP A 133 -3.02 1.04 -9.63
N ASN A 134 -2.60 0.78 -10.87
CA ASN A 134 -3.27 1.36 -12.04
C ASN A 134 -4.73 0.91 -12.12
N VAL A 135 -5.00 -0.38 -11.88
CA VAL A 135 -6.37 -0.91 -11.92
C VAL A 135 -7.20 -0.39 -10.74
N LEU A 136 -6.57 -0.16 -9.59
CA LEU A 136 -7.19 0.38 -8.38
C LEU A 136 -7.64 1.82 -8.56
N GLU A 137 -6.82 2.68 -9.17
CA GLU A 137 -7.19 4.06 -9.50
C GLU A 137 -8.44 4.09 -10.39
N TYR A 138 -8.43 3.40 -11.54
CA TYR A 138 -9.59 3.33 -12.42
C TYR A 138 -10.81 2.68 -11.75
N TYR A 139 -10.58 1.69 -10.88
CA TYR A 139 -11.65 1.05 -10.12
C TYR A 139 -12.36 2.03 -9.17
N LEU A 140 -11.61 2.83 -8.41
CA LEU A 140 -12.14 3.81 -7.47
C LEU A 140 -12.91 4.92 -8.19
N GLU A 141 -12.35 5.45 -9.29
CA GLU A 141 -13.04 6.43 -10.14
C GLU A 141 -14.36 5.86 -10.68
N GLN A 142 -14.33 4.65 -11.21
CA GLN A 142 -15.51 4.02 -11.80
C GLN A 142 -16.57 3.68 -10.74
N ARG A 143 -16.14 3.30 -9.53
CA ARG A 143 -17.00 3.05 -8.37
C ARG A 143 -17.76 4.32 -7.99
N ASP A 144 -17.08 5.45 -7.89
CA ASP A 144 -17.67 6.72 -7.48
C ASP A 144 -18.60 7.27 -8.57
N GLU A 145 -18.24 7.12 -9.85
CA GLU A 145 -19.14 7.45 -10.97
C GLU A 145 -20.46 6.67 -10.90
N VAL A 146 -20.41 5.36 -10.62
CA VAL A 146 -21.62 4.52 -10.51
C VAL A 146 -22.46 4.93 -9.30
N LYS A 147 -21.83 5.26 -8.16
CA LYS A 147 -22.53 5.79 -6.98
C LYS A 147 -23.27 7.08 -7.29
N GLU A 148 -22.62 8.04 -7.93
CA GLU A 148 -23.23 9.31 -8.32
C GLU A 148 -24.44 9.10 -9.24
N GLN A 149 -24.32 8.23 -10.25
CA GLN A 149 -25.42 7.90 -11.15
C GLN A 149 -26.59 7.20 -10.42
N LEU A 150 -26.30 6.36 -9.42
CA LEU A 150 -27.30 5.74 -8.55
C LEU A 150 -27.93 6.71 -7.55
N GLN A 151 -27.29 7.84 -7.23
CA GLN A 151 -27.85 8.87 -6.36
C GLN A 151 -28.64 9.92 -7.14
N ALA A 152 -28.25 10.25 -8.38
CA ALA A 152 -28.87 11.27 -9.23
C ALA A 152 -30.34 11.02 -9.64
N GLY A 153 -30.98 9.96 -9.14
CA GLY A 153 -32.41 9.69 -9.35
C GLY A 153 -32.80 9.25 -10.77
N SER A 154 -31.85 9.09 -11.70
CA SER A 154 -32.14 8.69 -13.07
C SER A 154 -32.65 7.24 -13.16
N ASP A 155 -33.64 7.01 -14.02
CA ASP A 155 -34.05 5.66 -14.39
C ASP A 155 -32.85 4.85 -14.89
N LEU A 156 -32.89 3.53 -14.71
CA LEU A 156 -31.90 2.61 -15.29
C LEU A 156 -31.77 2.92 -16.78
N ASN A 157 -30.61 3.44 -17.18
CA ASN A 157 -30.32 3.85 -18.54
C ASN A 157 -29.06 3.12 -19.03
N GLY A 158 -28.88 3.10 -20.36
CA GLY A 158 -27.74 2.41 -20.96
C GLY A 158 -26.36 3.00 -20.60
N GLN A 159 -26.29 4.16 -19.93
CA GLN A 159 -25.04 4.69 -19.39
C GLN A 159 -24.70 4.04 -18.06
N LEU A 160 -25.64 4.00 -17.11
CA LEU A 160 -25.48 3.32 -15.82
C LEU A 160 -25.18 1.83 -15.99
N GLU A 161 -25.83 1.17 -16.95
CA GLU A 161 -25.52 -0.23 -17.28
C GLU A 161 -24.07 -0.42 -17.75
N ARG A 162 -23.53 0.52 -18.54
CA ARG A 162 -22.14 0.48 -19.01
C ARG A 162 -21.17 0.77 -17.87
N SER A 163 -21.39 1.82 -17.09
CA SER A 163 -20.53 2.19 -15.96
C SER A 163 -20.51 1.07 -14.91
N PHE A 164 -21.67 0.44 -14.62
CA PHE A 164 -21.74 -0.72 -13.72
C PHE A 164 -21.03 -1.96 -14.28
N PHE A 165 -21.12 -2.20 -15.58
CA PHE A 165 -20.37 -3.29 -16.21
C PHE A 165 -18.86 -3.04 -16.20
N SER A 166 -18.42 -1.81 -16.49
CA SER A 166 -17.02 -1.37 -16.37
C SER A 166 -16.52 -1.55 -14.94
N TYR A 167 -17.32 -1.16 -13.94
CA TYR A 167 -17.02 -1.38 -12.53
C TYR A 167 -16.77 -2.87 -12.23
N LEU A 168 -17.65 -3.77 -12.68
CA LEU A 168 -17.47 -5.21 -12.43
C LEU A 168 -16.25 -5.80 -13.16
N LEU A 169 -15.89 -5.26 -14.33
CA LEU A 169 -14.67 -5.65 -15.03
C LEU A 169 -13.43 -5.21 -14.25
N LEU A 170 -13.35 -3.95 -13.84
CA LEU A 170 -12.24 -3.39 -13.08
C LEU A 170 -12.12 -4.05 -11.71
N ALA A 171 -13.22 -4.20 -10.98
CA ALA A 171 -13.23 -4.89 -9.68
C ALA A 171 -12.69 -6.30 -9.78
N SER A 172 -13.09 -7.03 -10.83
CA SER A 172 -12.67 -8.42 -10.97
C SER A 172 -11.25 -8.54 -11.50
N ALA A 173 -10.74 -7.57 -12.25
CA ALA A 173 -9.32 -7.48 -12.62
C ALA A 173 -8.47 -7.15 -11.38
N LEU A 174 -8.86 -6.14 -10.60
CA LEU A 174 -8.20 -5.75 -9.36
C LEU A 174 -8.11 -6.93 -8.38
N ILE A 175 -9.23 -7.61 -8.13
CA ILE A 175 -9.28 -8.81 -7.27
C ILE A 175 -8.34 -9.91 -7.80
N GLU A 176 -8.27 -10.10 -9.12
CA GLU A 176 -7.36 -11.08 -9.74
C GLU A 176 -5.89 -10.72 -9.55
N GLU A 177 -5.55 -9.45 -9.74
CA GLU A 177 -4.20 -8.92 -9.57
C GLU A 177 -3.78 -9.01 -8.11
N LEU A 178 -4.53 -8.40 -7.18
CA LEU A 178 -4.24 -8.46 -5.74
C LEU A 178 -4.13 -9.91 -5.20
N THR A 179 -4.97 -10.83 -5.70
CA THR A 179 -4.86 -12.25 -5.35
C THR A 179 -3.52 -12.82 -5.81
N THR A 180 -3.07 -12.46 -7.00
CA THR A 180 -1.78 -12.90 -7.55
C THR A 180 -0.65 -12.35 -6.73
N GLU A 181 -0.66 -11.03 -6.48
CA GLU A 181 0.36 -10.35 -5.67
C GLU A 181 0.44 -10.97 -4.29
N THR A 182 -0.70 -11.20 -3.62
CA THR A 182 -0.75 -11.82 -2.28
C THR A 182 -0.18 -13.25 -2.30
N VAL A 183 -0.57 -14.09 -3.27
CA VAL A 183 -0.04 -15.45 -3.38
C VAL A 183 1.46 -15.44 -3.67
N LEU A 184 1.91 -14.58 -4.58
CA LEU A 184 3.33 -14.43 -4.90
C LEU A 184 4.10 -13.97 -3.66
N ASN A 185 3.61 -12.93 -2.99
CA ASN A 185 4.20 -12.42 -1.77
C ASN A 185 4.35 -13.49 -0.70
N GLU A 186 3.35 -14.35 -0.51
CA GLU A 186 3.41 -15.39 0.51
C GLU A 186 4.23 -16.61 0.11
N LEU A 187 4.21 -17.01 -1.17
CA LEU A 187 5.01 -18.15 -1.65
C LEU A 187 6.49 -17.78 -1.90
N PHE A 188 6.78 -16.56 -2.33
CA PHE A 188 8.17 -16.08 -2.52
C PHE A 188 8.90 -15.84 -1.21
N ARG A 189 8.17 -15.64 -0.12
CA ARG A 189 8.77 -15.45 1.21
C ARG A 189 9.49 -16.68 1.76
N GLU A 190 9.23 -17.89 1.22
CA GLU A 190 9.76 -19.13 1.82
C GLU A 190 10.85 -19.89 1.01
N GLU A 191 11.18 -19.57 -0.26
CA GLU A 191 12.12 -20.42 -1.01
C GLU A 191 13.06 -19.75 -2.04
N VAL A 192 14.26 -20.36 -2.16
CA VAL A 192 15.38 -20.17 -3.12
C VAL A 192 14.97 -20.47 -4.59
N ARG A 193 13.68 -20.47 -4.93
CA ARG A 193 13.13 -20.97 -6.21
C ARG A 193 12.15 -20.01 -6.90
N LEU A 194 12.52 -18.73 -6.90
CA LEU A 194 11.73 -17.60 -7.43
C LEU A 194 11.14 -17.88 -8.83
N ASN A 195 11.91 -18.36 -9.80
CA ASN A 195 11.36 -18.55 -11.16
C ASN A 195 10.28 -19.64 -11.24
N SER A 196 10.47 -20.79 -10.59
CA SER A 196 9.50 -21.89 -10.67
C SER A 196 8.20 -21.60 -9.94
N ILE A 197 8.25 -20.78 -8.88
CA ILE A 197 7.06 -20.35 -8.12
C ILE A 197 6.29 -19.30 -8.91
N SER A 198 6.99 -18.33 -9.52
CA SER A 198 6.37 -17.32 -10.38
C SER A 198 5.61 -17.97 -11.54
N GLU A 199 6.28 -18.88 -12.26
CA GLU A 199 5.67 -19.62 -13.37
C GLU A 199 4.47 -20.44 -12.92
N PHE A 200 4.55 -21.10 -11.76
CA PHE A 200 3.44 -21.85 -11.20
C PHE A 200 2.22 -20.96 -10.92
N VAL A 201 2.40 -19.85 -10.19
CA VAL A 201 1.29 -18.96 -9.80
C VAL A 201 0.64 -18.31 -11.02
N GLN A 202 1.44 -17.90 -12.01
CA GLN A 202 0.95 -17.36 -13.27
C GLN A 202 0.20 -18.42 -14.10
N SER A 203 0.63 -19.69 -14.04
CA SER A 203 -0.01 -20.80 -14.77
C SER A 203 -1.36 -21.24 -14.19
N VAL A 204 -1.59 -21.04 -12.89
CA VAL A 204 -2.85 -21.43 -12.24
C VAL A 204 -3.91 -20.35 -12.39
N GLY A 205 -5.16 -20.78 -12.60
CA GLY A 205 -6.31 -19.87 -12.70
C GLY A 205 -6.66 -19.20 -11.37
N HIS A 206 -7.34 -18.06 -11.44
CA HIS A 206 -7.72 -17.25 -10.27
C HIS A 206 -8.37 -18.04 -9.12
N ALA A 207 -9.34 -18.91 -9.42
CA ALA A 207 -9.99 -19.73 -8.39
C ALA A 207 -8.99 -20.61 -7.62
N LYS A 208 -7.96 -21.15 -8.30
CA LYS A 208 -6.93 -21.94 -7.62
C LYS A 208 -6.02 -21.07 -6.75
N ARG A 209 -5.76 -19.83 -7.15
CA ARG A 209 -5.00 -18.86 -6.31
C ARG A 209 -5.78 -18.51 -5.04
N LEU A 210 -7.08 -18.25 -5.16
CA LEU A 210 -7.96 -18.04 -4.00
C LEU A 210 -8.03 -19.28 -3.09
N GLU A 211 -8.04 -20.48 -3.68
CA GLU A 211 -7.98 -21.74 -2.91
C GLU A 211 -6.68 -21.82 -2.12
N ILE A 212 -5.53 -21.49 -2.73
CA ILE A 212 -4.24 -21.41 -2.02
C ILE A 212 -4.34 -20.44 -0.83
N LEU A 213 -4.85 -19.21 -1.03
CA LEU A 213 -5.01 -18.24 0.06
C LEU A 213 -5.92 -18.75 1.19
N SER A 214 -6.97 -19.50 0.84
CA SER A 214 -7.86 -20.13 1.82
C SER A 214 -7.17 -21.29 2.56
N ASP A 215 -6.39 -22.11 1.86
CA ASP A 215 -5.67 -23.25 2.42
C ASP A 215 -4.59 -22.80 3.41
N ILE A 216 -3.90 -21.70 3.09
CA ILE A 216 -2.95 -21.05 4.00
C ILE A 216 -3.64 -20.11 5.00
N GLN A 217 -4.98 -20.12 5.07
CA GLN A 217 -5.79 -19.40 6.07
C GLN A 217 -5.64 -17.87 6.05
N ILE A 218 -5.17 -17.30 4.95
CA ILE A 218 -5.22 -15.85 4.75
C ILE A 218 -6.66 -15.39 4.57
N LEU A 219 -7.44 -16.16 3.81
CA LEU A 219 -8.87 -15.93 3.66
C LEU A 219 -9.66 -16.70 4.73
N GLU A 220 -10.49 -15.97 5.47
CA GLU A 220 -11.45 -16.57 6.40
C GLU A 220 -12.44 -17.49 5.64
N SER A 221 -12.96 -18.50 6.35
CA SER A 221 -13.97 -19.42 5.83
C SER A 221 -15.16 -18.69 5.20
N GLY A 222 -15.43 -18.96 3.92
CA GLY A 222 -16.52 -18.36 3.16
C GLY A 222 -16.11 -17.20 2.26
N ARG A 223 -15.01 -16.48 2.56
CA ARG A 223 -14.50 -15.37 1.72
C ARG A 223 -14.08 -15.83 0.34
N TYR A 224 -13.52 -17.03 0.25
CA TYR A 224 -13.26 -17.72 -1.02
C TYR A 224 -14.49 -17.71 -1.94
N GLY A 225 -15.66 -18.10 -1.42
CA GLY A 225 -16.90 -18.17 -2.20
C GLY A 225 -17.40 -16.81 -2.64
N GLU A 226 -17.29 -15.80 -1.76
CA GLU A 226 -17.67 -14.42 -2.09
C GLU A 226 -16.81 -13.84 -3.22
N LEU A 227 -15.50 -14.07 -3.18
CA LEU A 227 -14.56 -13.61 -4.21
C LEU A 227 -14.78 -14.31 -5.56
N VAL A 228 -15.02 -15.63 -5.55
CA VAL A 228 -15.37 -16.38 -6.77
C VAL A 228 -16.68 -15.86 -7.39
N GLU A 229 -17.67 -15.51 -6.57
CA GLU A 229 -18.98 -15.02 -7.04
C GLU A 229 -18.86 -13.70 -7.84
N VAL A 230 -17.92 -12.82 -7.49
CA VAL A 230 -17.66 -11.57 -8.25
C VAL A 230 -17.27 -11.90 -9.69
N LYS A 231 -16.34 -12.85 -9.87
CA LYS A 231 -15.90 -13.30 -11.19
C LYS A 231 -17.02 -14.03 -11.95
N ASP A 232 -17.75 -14.92 -11.29
CA ASP A 232 -18.86 -15.64 -11.92
C ASP A 232 -19.97 -14.70 -12.40
N ARG A 233 -20.26 -13.65 -11.62
CA ARG A 233 -21.22 -12.61 -11.99
C ARG A 233 -20.73 -11.79 -13.18
N ARG A 234 -19.47 -11.36 -13.18
CA ARG A 234 -18.83 -10.70 -14.33
C ARG A 234 -18.91 -11.57 -15.58
N ASN A 235 -18.55 -12.85 -15.49
CA ASN A 235 -18.61 -13.79 -16.62
C ASN A 235 -20.04 -14.00 -17.13
N SER A 236 -21.01 -14.13 -16.22
CA SER A 236 -22.42 -14.26 -16.59
C SER A 236 -22.89 -13.05 -17.40
N LEU A 237 -22.54 -11.83 -16.97
CA LEU A 237 -22.85 -10.61 -17.70
C LEU A 237 -22.07 -10.51 -19.02
N VAL A 238 -20.78 -10.87 -19.07
CA VAL A 238 -19.96 -10.83 -20.29
C VAL A 238 -20.49 -11.76 -21.39
N HIS A 239 -21.02 -12.93 -21.02
CA HIS A 239 -21.43 -13.96 -21.99
C HIS A 239 -22.93 -13.95 -22.29
N ASP A 240 -23.75 -13.38 -21.43
CA ASP A 240 -25.20 -13.33 -21.62
C ASP A 240 -25.65 -11.92 -22.03
N ALA A 241 -25.88 -11.73 -23.33
CA ALA A 241 -26.42 -10.48 -23.86
C ALA A 241 -27.87 -10.21 -23.39
N GLN A 242 -28.63 -11.24 -23.00
CA GLN A 242 -29.97 -11.10 -22.44
C GLN A 242 -29.91 -10.68 -20.97
N GLN A 243 -28.94 -11.12 -20.18
CA GLN A 243 -28.71 -10.59 -18.82
C GLN A 243 -28.14 -9.16 -18.85
N ARG A 244 -27.32 -8.81 -19.84
CA ARG A 244 -26.89 -7.40 -20.07
C ARG A 244 -28.06 -6.51 -20.47
N ALA A 245 -28.88 -6.95 -21.43
CA ALA A 245 -30.10 -6.24 -21.81
C ALA A 245 -31.19 -6.29 -20.71
N GLY A 246 -31.05 -7.22 -19.76
CA GLY A 246 -31.87 -7.43 -18.58
C GLY A 246 -31.29 -6.81 -17.31
N LEU A 247 -30.35 -5.88 -17.39
CA LEU A 247 -30.03 -5.00 -16.25
C LEU A 247 -31.23 -4.11 -15.88
N GLY A 248 -32.16 -3.87 -16.81
CA GLY A 248 -33.52 -3.39 -16.52
C GLY A 248 -34.40 -4.38 -15.74
N ASP A 249 -33.99 -5.65 -15.65
CA ASP A 249 -34.63 -6.78 -14.92
C ASP A 249 -33.87 -7.15 -13.62
N LEU A 250 -32.67 -6.57 -13.35
CA LEU A 250 -32.17 -6.47 -11.97
C LEU A 250 -33.20 -5.64 -11.21
N GLY A 251 -33.89 -6.25 -10.25
CA GLY A 251 -35.20 -5.86 -9.75
C GLY A 251 -35.28 -4.50 -9.03
N SER A 252 -34.24 -3.66 -9.09
CA SER A 252 -34.26 -2.21 -8.82
C SER A 252 -32.83 -1.66 -8.79
N ARG A 253 -32.68 -0.32 -8.83
CA ARG A 253 -31.42 0.38 -8.48
C ARG A 253 -30.81 -0.08 -7.14
N ARG A 254 -31.63 -0.60 -6.22
CA ARG A 254 -31.17 -1.19 -4.94
C ARG A 254 -30.42 -2.50 -5.12
N GLU A 255 -30.74 -3.29 -6.14
CA GLU A 255 -30.00 -4.52 -6.44
C GLU A 255 -28.60 -4.19 -6.98
N ILE A 256 -28.49 -3.19 -7.87
CA ILE A 256 -27.21 -2.68 -8.35
C ILE A 256 -26.38 -2.16 -7.17
N ALA A 257 -26.96 -1.31 -6.33
CA ALA A 257 -26.29 -0.80 -5.13
C ALA A 257 -25.78 -1.94 -4.23
N ARG A 258 -26.60 -2.97 -3.96
CA ARG A 258 -26.19 -4.10 -3.12
C ARG A 258 -25.04 -4.91 -3.74
N ILE A 259 -25.03 -5.07 -5.06
CA ILE A 259 -23.92 -5.73 -5.76
C ILE A 259 -22.66 -4.87 -5.66
N LEU A 260 -22.78 -3.57 -5.89
CA LEU A 260 -21.69 -2.59 -5.78
C LEU A 260 -21.03 -2.67 -4.41
N GLU A 261 -21.81 -2.60 -3.32
CA GLU A 261 -21.28 -2.71 -1.96
C GLU A 261 -20.65 -4.08 -1.67
N LYS A 262 -21.23 -5.17 -2.19
CA LYS A 262 -20.69 -6.52 -1.99
C LYS A 262 -19.36 -6.70 -2.72
N THR A 263 -19.25 -6.20 -3.95
CA THR A 263 -18.03 -6.25 -4.74
C THR A 263 -16.95 -5.36 -4.14
N ASP A 264 -17.30 -4.17 -3.65
CA ASP A 264 -16.37 -3.27 -2.94
C ASP A 264 -15.85 -3.90 -1.65
N ARG A 265 -16.70 -4.56 -0.87
CA ARG A 265 -16.25 -5.38 0.28
C ARG A 265 -15.29 -6.51 -0.11
N CYS A 266 -15.43 -7.10 -1.30
CA CYS A 266 -14.51 -8.16 -1.74
C CYS A 266 -13.15 -7.58 -2.13
N ALA A 267 -13.13 -6.43 -2.80
CA ALA A 267 -11.89 -5.72 -3.12
C ALA A 267 -11.18 -5.26 -1.84
N ASP A 268 -11.91 -4.71 -0.87
CA ASP A 268 -11.41 -4.30 0.45
C ASP A 268 -10.62 -5.40 1.18
N ILE A 269 -11.14 -6.63 1.16
CA ILE A 269 -10.47 -7.78 1.79
C ILE A 269 -9.09 -7.99 1.18
N LEU A 270 -9.01 -8.01 -0.16
CA LEU A 270 -7.74 -8.26 -0.82
C LEU A 270 -6.78 -7.07 -0.75
N LEU A 271 -7.28 -5.83 -0.76
CA LEU A 271 -6.47 -4.64 -0.52
C LEU A 271 -5.83 -4.67 0.86
N THR A 272 -6.60 -5.11 1.86
CA THR A 272 -6.11 -5.19 3.24
C THR A 272 -5.09 -6.29 3.41
N VAL A 273 -5.39 -7.48 2.90
CA VAL A 273 -4.49 -8.62 2.94
C VAL A 273 -3.21 -8.39 2.12
N SER A 274 -3.28 -7.63 1.02
CA SER A 274 -2.09 -7.26 0.23
C SER A 274 -1.26 -6.15 0.88
N GLY A 275 -1.75 -5.54 1.96
CA GLY A 275 -1.03 -4.48 2.66
C GLY A 275 -1.19 -3.07 2.05
N LYS A 276 -2.20 -2.82 1.22
CA LYS A 276 -2.36 -1.55 0.48
C LYS A 276 -3.10 -0.43 1.23
N ASN A 277 -3.72 -0.74 2.37
CA ASN A 277 -4.46 0.22 3.20
C ASN A 277 -4.06 0.11 4.68
N ILE A 278 -2.86 -0.41 4.95
CA ILE A 278 -2.40 -0.70 6.31
C ILE A 278 -2.19 0.57 7.13
N GLU A 279 -1.91 1.69 6.48
CA GLU A 279 -1.53 2.95 7.12
C GLU A 279 -2.68 3.46 7.97
N SER A 280 -3.90 3.42 7.47
CA SER A 280 -5.10 3.79 8.23
C SER A 280 -5.36 2.83 9.39
N ILE A 281 -5.03 1.54 9.25
CA ILE A 281 -5.15 0.55 10.32
C ILE A 281 -4.12 0.85 11.40
N ILE A 282 -2.85 1.01 11.03
CA ILE A 282 -1.72 1.33 11.91
C ILE A 282 -1.98 2.66 12.61
N ALA A 283 -2.28 3.73 11.87
CA ALA A 283 -2.55 5.06 12.40
C ALA A 283 -3.63 5.05 13.50
N LYS A 284 -4.63 4.17 13.39
CA LYS A 284 -5.72 4.06 14.37
C LYS A 284 -5.47 3.01 15.44
N ARG A 285 -4.56 2.06 15.27
CA ARG A 285 -4.52 0.85 16.12
C ARG A 285 -3.10 0.39 16.49
N GLY A 286 -2.06 0.97 15.92
CA GLY A 286 -0.66 0.67 16.23
C GLY A 286 -0.31 1.03 17.68
N CYS A 287 0.87 0.61 18.12
CA CYS A 287 1.36 0.89 19.47
C CYS A 287 1.69 2.37 19.65
N ASP A 288 1.51 2.87 20.88
CA ASP A 288 1.67 4.29 21.19
C ASP A 288 3.12 4.76 20.94
N GLU A 289 4.12 3.90 21.18
CA GLU A 289 5.53 4.16 20.92
C GLU A 289 5.76 4.54 19.45
N TYR A 290 5.27 3.71 18.53
CA TYR A 290 5.41 3.94 17.11
C TYR A 290 4.60 5.15 16.64
N ILE A 291 3.34 5.29 17.10
CA ILE A 291 2.48 6.41 16.71
C ILE A 291 3.10 7.74 17.15
N ASN A 292 3.65 7.81 18.36
CA ASN A 292 4.33 9.01 18.85
C ASN A 292 5.61 9.33 18.07
N HIS A 293 6.36 8.31 17.66
CA HIS A 293 7.53 8.47 16.79
C HIS A 293 7.11 9.04 15.43
N ALA A 294 6.19 8.37 14.73
CA ALA A 294 5.75 8.77 13.39
C ALA A 294 5.05 10.13 13.37
N GLN A 295 4.24 10.46 14.38
CA GLN A 295 3.67 11.82 14.53
C GLN A 295 4.77 12.86 14.76
N GLY A 296 5.81 12.54 15.54
CA GLY A 296 6.96 13.43 15.75
C GLY A 296 7.73 13.74 14.47
N GLU A 297 8.06 12.72 13.69
CA GLU A 297 8.73 12.87 12.39
C GLU A 297 7.86 13.68 11.41
N ALA A 298 6.56 13.37 11.33
CA ALA A 298 5.62 14.09 10.48
C ALA A 298 5.52 15.59 10.81
N ILE A 299 5.56 15.94 12.09
CA ILE A 299 5.61 17.33 12.56
C ILE A 299 6.91 18.01 12.12
N ALA A 300 8.05 17.32 12.26
CA ALA A 300 9.35 17.84 11.83
C ALA A 300 9.39 18.12 10.32
N ASP A 301 8.91 17.17 9.50
CA ASP A 301 8.83 17.29 8.05
C ASP A 301 7.87 18.40 7.60
N THR A 302 6.71 18.49 8.25
CA THR A 302 5.72 19.54 7.97
C THR A 302 6.27 20.91 8.32
N ARG A 303 6.96 21.03 9.47
CA ARG A 303 7.62 22.27 9.86
C ARG A 303 8.68 22.69 8.85
N ALA A 304 9.57 21.77 8.44
CA ALA A 304 10.60 22.06 7.45
C ALA A 304 10.00 22.51 6.09
N THR A 305 8.87 21.90 5.70
CA THR A 305 8.12 22.30 4.51
C THR A 305 7.52 23.69 4.67
N TRP A 306 6.87 23.97 5.81
CA TRP A 306 6.25 25.27 6.08
C TRP A 306 7.27 26.39 6.25
N GLU A 307 8.47 26.12 6.75
CA GLU A 307 9.56 27.09 6.81
C GLU A 307 9.93 27.59 5.41
N ARG A 308 9.90 26.71 4.42
CA ARG A 308 10.18 27.02 3.01
C ARG A 308 8.99 27.65 2.27
N GLU A 309 7.78 27.16 2.52
CA GLU A 309 6.61 27.45 1.68
C GLU A 309 5.60 28.42 2.32
N ASN A 310 5.50 28.44 3.66
CA ASN A 310 4.54 29.23 4.43
C ASN A 310 5.16 29.90 5.68
N PRO A 311 6.31 30.60 5.59
CA PRO A 311 7.07 31.05 6.77
C PRO A 311 6.29 32.00 7.68
N GLU A 312 5.42 32.86 7.13
CA GLU A 312 4.60 33.78 7.93
C GLU A 312 3.55 33.06 8.79
N LYS A 313 2.96 31.97 8.27
CA LYS A 313 1.99 31.16 9.00
C LYS A 313 2.69 30.34 10.09
N LEU A 314 3.86 29.77 9.76
CA LEU A 314 4.66 29.03 10.73
C LEU A 314 5.10 29.94 11.88
N ALA A 315 5.63 31.13 11.59
CA ALA A 315 6.00 32.10 12.61
C ALA A 315 4.83 32.47 13.54
N THR A 316 3.60 32.55 13.00
CA THR A 316 2.40 32.81 13.82
C THR A 316 2.14 31.68 14.84
N LEU A 317 2.41 30.43 14.48
CA LEU A 317 2.30 29.29 15.40
C LEU A 317 3.49 29.25 16.37
N GLU A 318 4.72 29.50 15.91
CA GLU A 318 5.93 29.48 16.73
C GLU A 318 5.96 30.60 17.78
N ASP A 319 5.43 31.78 17.44
CA ASP A 319 5.31 32.92 18.36
C ASP A 319 4.13 32.77 19.33
N CYS A 320 3.29 31.74 19.17
CA CYS A 320 2.14 31.50 20.04
C CYS A 320 2.59 30.82 21.34
N GLU A 321 2.48 31.51 22.48
CA GLU A 321 2.83 30.95 23.80
C GLU A 321 2.04 29.68 24.19
N ARG A 322 0.93 29.40 23.49
CA ARG A 322 0.06 28.23 23.72
C ARG A 322 0.47 27.01 22.90
N ALA A 323 1.40 27.18 21.96
CA ALA A 323 1.83 26.14 21.04
C ALA A 323 3.29 25.75 21.31
N ALA A 324 3.51 24.47 21.54
CA ALA A 324 4.80 23.81 21.40
C ALA A 324 4.68 22.89 20.19
N ILE A 325 5.03 23.40 19.01
CA ILE A 325 4.76 22.72 17.73
C ILE A 325 5.39 21.33 17.71
N GLU A 326 6.62 21.20 18.21
CA GLU A 326 7.36 19.93 18.26
C GLU A 326 6.64 18.84 19.09
N ASP A 327 5.84 19.28 20.06
CA ASP A 327 5.09 18.43 20.98
C ASP A 327 3.65 18.17 20.52
N PHE A 328 3.24 18.65 19.33
CA PHE A 328 1.89 18.39 18.82
C PHE A 328 1.64 16.90 18.65
N ARG A 329 0.61 16.39 19.33
CA ARG A 329 0.08 15.03 19.16
C ARG A 329 -1.44 15.10 19.02
N TRP A 330 -2.03 14.13 18.33
CA TRP A 330 -3.47 14.10 18.11
C TRP A 330 -4.03 12.67 18.16
N ASP A 331 -5.28 12.57 18.60
CA ASP A 331 -6.02 11.31 18.53
C ASP A 331 -6.54 11.10 17.11
N VAL A 332 -5.92 10.16 16.39
CA VAL A 332 -6.29 9.81 15.01
C VAL A 332 -7.72 9.26 14.92
N LYS A 333 -8.24 8.60 15.97
CA LYS A 333 -9.59 8.02 15.96
C LYS A 333 -10.68 9.08 16.09
N GLU A 334 -10.43 10.10 16.91
CA GLU A 334 -11.39 11.18 17.17
C GLU A 334 -11.23 12.35 16.18
N SER A 335 -10.13 12.38 15.42
CA SER A 335 -9.86 13.38 14.39
C SER A 335 -10.65 13.14 13.10
N THR A 336 -10.90 14.23 12.38
CA THR A 336 -11.55 14.27 11.06
C THR A 336 -10.75 15.16 10.11
N ALA A 337 -11.03 15.11 8.81
CA ALA A 337 -10.35 15.94 7.80
C ALA A 337 -10.48 17.46 8.05
N GLU A 338 -11.49 17.88 8.82
CA GLU A 338 -11.79 19.29 9.12
C GLU A 338 -11.42 19.71 10.54
N SER A 339 -11.25 18.75 11.46
CA SER A 339 -11.03 19.01 12.88
C SER A 339 -10.17 17.92 13.49
N PHE A 340 -9.04 18.31 14.06
CA PHE A 340 -8.08 17.41 14.71
C PHE A 340 -8.22 17.51 16.23
N ASP A 341 -8.33 16.35 16.88
CA ASP A 341 -8.36 16.26 18.34
C ASP A 341 -6.93 16.27 18.87
N ILE A 342 -6.36 17.47 19.03
CA ILE A 342 -5.00 17.67 19.50
C ILE A 342 -4.94 17.36 21.00
N THR A 343 -4.19 16.32 21.35
CA THR A 343 -4.04 15.81 22.72
C THR A 343 -2.86 16.42 23.45
N GLU A 344 -1.80 16.82 22.73
CA GLU A 344 -0.59 17.43 23.29
C GLU A 344 -0.06 18.60 22.46
N GLY A 345 0.77 19.43 23.08
CA GLY A 345 1.47 20.55 22.44
C GLY A 345 0.64 21.81 22.18
N PHE A 346 -0.69 21.79 22.32
CA PHE A 346 -1.51 23.01 22.20
C PHE A 346 -2.51 23.22 23.35
N GLU A 347 -2.48 24.40 23.98
CA GLU A 347 -3.41 24.74 25.06
C GLU A 347 -4.68 25.44 24.55
N PHE A 348 -5.85 24.77 24.56
CA PHE A 348 -7.12 25.35 24.07
C PHE A 348 -7.87 26.30 25.03
N SER A 349 -7.40 26.49 26.27
CA SER A 349 -8.14 27.32 27.23
C SER A 349 -8.31 28.77 26.75
N GLY A 350 -9.57 29.27 26.69
CA GLY A 350 -9.87 30.65 26.27
C GLY A 350 -9.70 30.95 24.78
N PHE A 351 -9.92 29.97 23.91
CA PHE A 351 -9.72 30.09 22.45
C PHE A 351 -10.84 30.91 21.76
N ASP A 352 -10.60 32.19 21.48
CA ASP A 352 -11.48 33.09 20.71
C ASP A 352 -10.83 33.62 19.40
N ASP A 353 -9.73 33.01 18.93
CA ASP A 353 -8.98 33.45 17.74
C ASP A 353 -9.19 32.53 16.52
N GLU A 354 -10.21 32.85 15.71
CA GLU A 354 -10.53 32.11 14.48
C GLU A 354 -9.36 32.07 13.47
N GLY A 355 -8.47 33.08 13.47
CA GLY A 355 -7.34 33.16 12.56
C GLY A 355 -6.25 32.15 12.92
N LEU A 356 -5.86 32.13 14.20
CA LEU A 356 -4.93 31.15 14.72
C LEU A 356 -5.46 29.72 14.56
N TYR A 357 -6.78 29.52 14.72
CA TYR A 357 -7.40 28.19 14.55
C TYR A 357 -7.26 27.68 13.13
N ALA A 358 -7.55 28.55 12.16
CA ALA A 358 -7.44 28.19 10.75
C ALA A 358 -6.00 27.83 10.37
N ILE A 359 -5.01 28.55 10.92
CA ILE A 359 -3.59 28.25 10.72
C ILE A 359 -3.23 26.91 11.37
N LEU A 360 -3.64 26.68 12.62
CA LEU A 360 -3.42 25.43 13.35
C LEU A 360 -4.03 24.22 12.61
N MET A 361 -5.30 24.31 12.21
CA MET A 361 -5.98 23.22 11.48
C MET A 361 -5.36 22.97 10.11
N ALA A 362 -4.85 24.00 9.43
CA ALA A 362 -4.10 23.82 8.18
C ALA A 362 -2.77 23.09 8.44
N PHE A 363 -2.05 23.47 9.48
CA PHE A 363 -0.80 22.79 9.88
C PHE A 363 -1.05 21.32 10.24
N MET A 364 -2.08 21.06 11.05
CA MET A 364 -2.45 19.68 11.44
C MET A 364 -2.91 18.85 10.25
N ARG A 365 -3.54 19.43 9.22
CA ARG A 365 -3.89 18.70 8.00
C ARG A 365 -2.65 18.26 7.24
N ASP A 366 -1.68 19.15 7.07
CA ASP A 366 -0.43 18.83 6.38
C ASP A 366 0.38 17.80 7.19
N ALA A 367 0.44 17.96 8.52
CA ALA A 367 1.08 16.99 9.43
C ALA A 367 0.39 15.63 9.43
N SER A 368 -0.94 15.59 9.39
CA SER A 368 -1.68 14.34 9.28
C SER A 368 -1.44 13.63 7.95
N THR A 369 -1.16 14.38 6.88
CA THR A 369 -0.78 13.80 5.58
C THR A 369 0.64 13.23 5.67
N ALA A 370 1.58 14.02 6.17
CA ALA A 370 2.97 13.58 6.39
C ALA A 370 3.07 12.37 7.33
N PHE A 371 2.14 12.23 8.28
CA PHE A 371 2.06 11.08 9.18
C PHE A 371 1.71 9.78 8.46
N ILE A 372 0.70 9.80 7.58
CA ILE A 372 0.38 8.63 6.74
C ILE A 372 1.55 8.29 5.82
N ASP A 373 2.20 9.32 5.27
CA ASP A 373 3.38 9.17 4.42
C ASP A 373 4.57 8.55 5.16
N ARG A 374 4.77 8.90 6.43
CA ARG A 374 5.81 8.29 7.27
C ARG A 374 5.52 6.82 7.53
N ILE A 375 4.26 6.46 7.80
CA ILE A 375 3.88 5.04 7.98
C ILE A 375 4.14 4.23 6.71
N ASP A 376 3.78 4.78 5.56
CA ASP A 376 4.04 4.15 4.26
C ASP A 376 5.56 3.97 4.04
N ALA A 377 6.36 5.01 4.34
CA ALA A 377 7.82 4.95 4.23
C ALA A 377 8.43 3.90 5.16
N ASP A 378 8.04 3.87 6.44
CA ASP A 378 8.52 2.88 7.42
C ASP A 378 8.18 1.45 6.98
N ALA A 379 6.97 1.23 6.47
CA ALA A 379 6.52 -0.08 6.00
C ALA A 379 7.33 -0.55 4.77
N ASN A 380 7.81 0.38 3.94
CA ASN A 380 8.65 0.09 2.79
C ASN A 380 10.14 -0.09 3.16
N GLU A 381 10.62 0.60 4.19
CA GLU A 381 11.97 0.44 4.75
C GLU A 381 12.10 -0.83 5.62
N SER A 382 10.98 -1.39 6.06
CA SER A 382 10.94 -2.57 6.92
C SER A 382 11.47 -3.84 6.24
N ASN A 383 12.08 -4.72 7.04
CA ASN A 383 12.39 -6.09 6.64
C ASN A 383 11.14 -6.98 6.48
N LEU A 384 10.03 -6.54 7.06
CA LEU A 384 8.73 -7.16 6.94
C LEU A 384 8.07 -6.62 5.68
N ASP A 385 7.17 -7.40 5.09
CA ASP A 385 6.29 -6.77 4.12
C ASP A 385 5.29 -5.87 4.86
N ARG A 386 4.56 -5.07 4.08
CA ARG A 386 3.52 -4.18 4.54
C ARG A 386 2.50 -4.88 5.47
N PHE A 387 1.99 -6.05 5.11
CA PHE A 387 1.04 -6.77 5.95
C PHE A 387 1.67 -7.21 7.29
N ASP A 388 2.84 -7.85 7.27
CA ASP A 388 3.53 -8.32 8.47
C ASP A 388 3.99 -7.14 9.35
N PHE A 389 4.37 -6.01 8.77
CA PHE A 389 4.66 -4.75 9.48
C PHE A 389 3.44 -4.24 10.24
N ALA A 390 2.27 -4.21 9.59
CA ALA A 390 1.02 -3.83 10.25
C ALA A 390 0.68 -4.78 11.40
N VAL A 391 0.81 -6.10 11.18
CA VAL A 391 0.57 -7.10 12.23
C VAL A 391 1.54 -6.93 13.39
N LEU A 392 2.83 -6.63 13.15
CA LEU A 392 3.80 -6.35 14.20
C LEU A 392 3.32 -5.20 15.10
N LEU A 393 2.96 -4.05 14.51
CA LEU A 393 2.53 -2.87 15.26
C LEU A 393 1.25 -3.11 16.06
N LEU A 394 0.32 -3.91 15.52
CA LEU A 394 -0.90 -4.30 16.21
C LEU A 394 -0.64 -5.27 17.36
N LEU A 395 0.30 -6.19 17.21
CA LEU A 395 0.72 -7.11 18.27
C LEU A 395 1.40 -6.35 19.41
N CYS A 396 2.30 -5.41 19.09
CA CYS A 396 3.00 -4.60 20.08
C CYS A 396 2.04 -3.66 20.84
N ALA A 397 0.93 -3.27 20.22
CA ALA A 397 -0.14 -2.52 20.90
C ALA A 397 -0.95 -3.35 21.92
N GLY A 398 -0.68 -4.66 22.03
CA GLY A 398 -1.33 -5.57 22.97
C GLY A 398 -2.76 -5.97 22.56
N HIS A 399 -3.11 -5.88 21.27
CA HIS A 399 -4.43 -6.32 20.79
C HIS A 399 -4.52 -7.85 20.71
N GLU A 400 -5.72 -8.37 20.94
CA GLU A 400 -5.99 -9.81 20.80
C GLU A 400 -5.95 -10.24 19.33
N TYR A 401 -5.47 -11.47 19.03
CA TYR A 401 -5.38 -11.98 17.66
C TYR A 401 -6.71 -11.91 16.89
N THR A 402 -7.84 -12.10 17.59
CA THR A 402 -9.18 -12.01 16.99
C THR A 402 -9.51 -10.59 16.51
N GLU A 403 -9.04 -9.57 17.21
CA GLU A 403 -9.26 -8.17 16.85
C GLU A 403 -8.35 -7.76 15.70
N ILE A 404 -7.08 -8.17 15.76
CA ILE A 404 -6.10 -7.98 14.68
C ILE A 404 -6.63 -8.62 13.40
N ALA A 405 -7.00 -9.90 13.44
CA ALA A 405 -7.49 -10.65 12.29
C ALA A 405 -8.72 -9.98 11.65
N ARG A 406 -9.63 -9.44 12.47
CA ARG A 406 -10.79 -8.68 11.99
C ARG A 406 -10.39 -7.39 11.28
N TRP A 407 -9.43 -6.63 11.81
CA TRP A 407 -9.00 -5.37 11.19
C TRP A 407 -8.22 -5.60 9.90
N VAL A 408 -7.34 -6.59 9.87
CA VAL A 408 -6.53 -6.93 8.69
C VAL A 408 -7.20 -7.98 7.76
N LYS A 409 -8.49 -8.26 7.98
CA LYS A 409 -9.37 -9.08 7.13
C LYS A 409 -8.87 -10.51 6.87
N THR A 410 -8.30 -11.15 7.89
CA THR A 410 -7.73 -12.50 7.81
C THR A 410 -8.28 -13.45 8.88
N ASP A 411 -7.76 -14.68 8.96
CA ASP A 411 -8.07 -15.66 10.00
C ASP A 411 -7.16 -15.49 11.23
N GLU A 412 -7.73 -15.65 12.42
CA GLU A 412 -7.00 -15.60 13.70
C GLU A 412 -5.79 -16.54 13.73
N LYS A 413 -5.92 -17.75 13.16
CA LYS A 413 -4.83 -18.74 13.11
C LYS A 413 -3.69 -18.31 12.22
N TYR A 414 -3.96 -17.45 11.25
CA TYR A 414 -2.93 -16.90 10.40
C TYR A 414 -2.12 -15.83 11.15
N ILE A 415 -2.78 -14.94 11.91
CA ILE A 415 -2.08 -13.99 12.81
C ILE A 415 -1.19 -14.71 13.82
N GLN A 416 -1.70 -15.77 14.47
CA GLN A 416 -0.92 -16.60 15.40
C GLN A 416 0.35 -17.20 14.78
N ARG A 417 0.27 -17.62 13.52
CA ARG A 417 1.45 -18.15 12.79
C ARG A 417 2.43 -17.04 12.43
N LYS A 418 1.90 -15.88 12.02
CA LYS A 418 2.71 -14.73 11.63
C LYS A 418 3.49 -14.13 12.79
N GLU A 419 2.95 -14.09 14.01
CA GLU A 419 3.66 -13.58 15.19
C GLU A 419 5.07 -14.19 15.34
N ASN A 420 5.21 -15.51 15.21
CA ASN A 420 6.51 -16.18 15.32
C ASN A 420 7.46 -15.81 14.17
N VAL A 421 6.93 -15.71 12.95
CA VAL A 421 7.71 -15.32 11.76
C VAL A 421 8.17 -13.87 11.90
N ILE A 422 7.28 -12.98 12.33
CA ILE A 422 7.53 -11.57 12.58
C ILE A 422 8.58 -11.40 13.68
N ALA A 423 8.41 -12.04 14.84
CA ALA A 423 9.36 -11.96 15.94
C ALA A 423 10.78 -12.43 15.56
N TRP A 424 10.87 -13.44 14.68
CA TRP A 424 12.15 -13.91 14.17
C TRP A 424 12.77 -12.96 13.13
N ARG A 425 11.95 -12.31 12.30
CA ARG A 425 12.40 -11.46 11.18
C ARG A 425 12.61 -9.99 11.55
N ALA A 426 11.95 -9.50 12.59
CA ALA A 426 12.07 -8.13 13.02
C ALA A 426 13.54 -7.78 13.29
N SER A 427 14.03 -6.78 12.57
CA SER A 427 15.40 -6.32 12.59
C SER A 427 15.65 -5.40 13.79
N ALA A 428 16.82 -4.74 13.82
CA ALA A 428 17.07 -3.68 14.79
C ALA A 428 16.17 -2.46 14.55
N PHE A 429 15.90 -2.11 13.28
CA PHE A 429 15.05 -0.98 12.91
C PHE A 429 13.65 -1.11 13.52
N GLU A 430 12.96 -2.24 13.30
CA GLU A 430 11.60 -2.39 13.85
C GLU A 430 11.61 -2.40 15.39
N LYS A 431 12.65 -2.95 16.02
CA LYS A 431 12.78 -2.96 17.49
C LYS A 431 12.99 -1.57 18.06
N GLU A 432 13.71 -0.71 17.35
CA GLU A 432 13.87 0.71 17.73
C GLU A 432 12.54 1.46 17.62
N LEU A 433 11.64 1.06 16.71
CA LEU A 433 10.32 1.68 16.53
C LEU A 433 9.28 1.27 17.59
N VAL A 434 9.35 0.03 18.14
CA VAL A 434 8.26 -0.54 18.98
C VAL A 434 8.67 -0.90 20.43
N ASP A 435 9.89 -0.59 20.85
CA ASP A 435 10.51 -0.90 22.17
C ASP A 435 10.59 -2.41 22.50
N GLU A 436 9.47 -3.08 22.75
CA GLU A 436 9.39 -4.52 23.09
C GLU A 436 8.47 -5.28 22.13
N ILE A 437 9.04 -6.27 21.42
CA ILE A 437 8.26 -7.21 20.62
C ILE A 437 7.71 -8.30 21.55
N PRO A 438 6.39 -8.57 21.53
CA PRO A 438 5.79 -9.54 22.44
C PRO A 438 6.41 -10.92 22.28
N GLU A 439 6.62 -11.61 23.41
CA GLU A 439 6.98 -13.03 23.40
C GLU A 439 5.79 -13.84 22.87
N PRO A 440 5.99 -14.74 21.89
CA PRO A 440 4.89 -15.52 21.34
C PRO A 440 4.16 -16.33 22.41
N ASP A 441 2.83 -16.22 22.45
CA ASP A 441 2.02 -16.77 23.54
C ASP A 441 2.14 -18.30 23.68
N ASN A 442 2.44 -19.02 22.58
CA ASN A 442 2.72 -20.46 22.57
C ASN A 442 3.53 -20.89 21.32
N PRO A 443 4.30 -21.99 21.37
CA PRO A 443 4.80 -22.63 20.16
C PRO A 443 3.61 -23.06 19.27
N VAL A 444 3.73 -22.83 17.95
CA VAL A 444 2.72 -23.23 16.96
C VAL A 444 2.61 -24.77 16.96
N TRP A 445 1.67 -25.27 17.76
CA TRP A 445 1.23 -26.66 17.91
C TRP A 445 2.19 -27.68 18.57
N PRO A 446 1.69 -28.50 19.51
CA PRO A 446 2.25 -29.82 19.79
C PRO A 446 1.63 -30.86 18.83
N HIS A 447 2.41 -31.31 17.85
CA HIS A 447 2.20 -32.53 17.02
C HIS A 447 0.84 -32.78 16.35
#